data_AF-A0A1G0LX63-F1
#
_entry.id   AF-A0A1G0LX63-F1
#
_cell.length_a   1.000
_cell.length_b   1.000
_cell.length_c   1.000
_cell.angle_alpha   90.00
_cell.angle_beta   90.00
_cell.angle_gamma   90.00
#
_symmetry.space_group_name_H-M   'P 1'
#
loop_
_entity.id
_entity.type
_entity.pdbx_description
1 polymer ?
#
loop_
_entity_poly.entity_id
_entity_poly.type
_entity_poly.pdbx_seq_one_letter_code
_entity_poly.pdbx_strand_id
1 'polypeptide(L)'
;MDAPGFQRLADIEVDIVQPDRNGFTLTGQGADRAEYRLEVHFDMPLDARTRAVLGELLAQSELTISRRPPPPRPGDSPRRDGAHRSPRRRVTAD
;
A
#
# COMPACT_ATOMS: atom_id res chain seq x y z
N MET A 1 4.44 19.42 -11.67
CA MET A 1 5.23 18.22 -11.34
C MET A 1 4.37 17.45 -10.37
N ASP A 2 3.63 16.46 -10.87
CA ASP A 2 2.61 15.75 -10.09
C ASP A 2 3.30 14.98 -8.97
N ALA A 3 2.90 15.23 -7.72
CA ALA A 3 3.31 14.38 -6.62
C ALA A 3 2.90 12.93 -6.96
N PRO A 4 3.75 11.92 -6.72
CA PRO A 4 3.35 10.55 -6.97
C PRO A 4 2.08 10.28 -6.16
N GLY A 5 1.00 9.95 -6.87
CA GLY A 5 -0.29 9.65 -6.26
C GLY A 5 -0.19 8.47 -5.29
N PHE A 6 -1.24 8.26 -4.51
CA PHE A 6 -1.35 7.03 -3.75
C PHE A 6 -1.51 5.84 -4.72
N GLN A 7 -0.64 4.84 -4.58
CA GLN A 7 -0.73 3.56 -5.27
C GLN A 7 -1.52 2.58 -4.39
N ARG A 8 -2.58 2.01 -4.96
CA ARG A 8 -3.36 0.91 -4.36
C ARG A 8 -2.44 -0.29 -4.12
N LEU A 9 -2.50 -0.86 -2.91
CA LEU A 9 -1.74 -2.06 -2.54
C LEU A 9 -2.61 -3.31 -2.39
N ALA A 10 -3.73 -3.21 -1.69
CA ALA A 10 -4.58 -4.37 -1.39
C ALA A 10 -6.01 -3.97 -1.00
N ASP A 11 -6.99 -4.56 -1.68
CA ASP A 11 -8.41 -4.64 -1.28
C ASP A 11 -8.57 -5.83 -0.34
N ILE A 12 -9.10 -5.57 0.87
CA ILE A 12 -9.20 -6.55 1.95
C ILE A 12 -10.64 -6.57 2.42
N GLU A 13 -11.29 -7.72 2.27
CA GLU A 13 -12.54 -8.01 2.94
C GLU A 13 -12.24 -8.43 4.38
N VAL A 14 -12.83 -7.72 5.35
CA VAL A 14 -12.62 -8.02 6.77
C VAL A 14 -13.44 -9.25 7.15
N ASP A 15 -12.78 -10.27 7.71
CA ASP A 15 -13.42 -11.53 8.11
C ASP A 15 -13.60 -11.67 9.63
N ILE A 16 -12.62 -11.19 10.40
CA ILE A 16 -12.64 -11.26 11.86
C ILE A 16 -12.30 -9.89 12.43
N VAL A 17 -13.11 -9.47 13.41
CA VAL A 17 -12.87 -8.28 14.22
C VAL A 17 -12.75 -8.68 15.68
N GLN A 18 -11.59 -8.43 16.26
CA GLN A 18 -11.32 -8.71 17.66
C GLN A 18 -11.18 -7.39 18.43
N PRO A 19 -12.07 -7.09 19.38
CA PRO A 19 -11.91 -5.93 20.23
C PRO A 19 -10.69 -6.10 21.15
N ASP A 20 -9.86 -5.06 21.22
CA ASP A 20 -8.76 -4.95 22.18
C ASP A 20 -9.10 -3.88 23.25
N ARG A 21 -8.25 -3.70 24.26
CA ARG A 21 -8.42 -2.69 25.32
C ARG A 21 -8.71 -1.31 24.75
N ASN A 22 -7.91 -0.88 23.77
CA ASN A 22 -7.92 0.46 23.19
C ASN A 22 -8.17 0.45 21.67
N GLY A 23 -8.82 -0.58 21.12
CA GLY A 23 -8.78 -0.75 19.67
C GLY A 23 -9.50 -1.98 19.14
N PHE A 24 -9.16 -2.31 17.89
CA PHE A 24 -9.58 -3.53 17.22
C PHE A 24 -8.41 -4.12 16.43
N THR A 25 -8.31 -5.44 16.45
CA THR A 25 -7.54 -6.19 15.46
C THR A 25 -8.50 -6.68 14.39
N LEU A 26 -8.20 -6.35 13.14
CA LEU A 26 -8.93 -6.75 11.95
C LEU A 26 -8.08 -7.78 11.20
N THR A 27 -8.67 -8.90 10.84
CA THR A 27 -8.07 -9.79 9.84
C THR A 27 -8.93 -9.79 8.58
N GLY A 28 -8.32 -10.21 7.48
CA GLY A 28 -9.01 -10.34 6.21
C GLY A 28 -8.11 -10.96 5.15
N GLN A 29 -8.72 -11.31 4.02
CA GLN A 29 -8.01 -11.86 2.87
C GLN A 29 -7.92 -10.81 1.76
N GLY A 30 -6.73 -10.66 1.18
CA GLY A 30 -6.55 -9.85 -0.02
C GLY A 30 -6.93 -10.61 -1.29
N ALA A 31 -7.05 -9.89 -2.40
CA ALA A 31 -7.25 -10.50 -3.73
C ALA A 31 -6.11 -11.47 -4.15
N ASP A 32 -4.93 -11.30 -3.55
CA ASP A 32 -3.77 -12.17 -3.71
C ASP A 32 -3.83 -13.43 -2.82
N ARG A 33 -4.92 -13.61 -2.05
CA ARG A 33 -5.12 -14.67 -1.06
C ARG A 33 -4.09 -14.64 0.09
N ALA A 34 -3.43 -13.50 0.28
CA ALA A 34 -2.65 -13.29 1.48
C ALA A 34 -3.57 -12.90 2.63
N GLU A 35 -3.25 -13.39 3.83
CA GLU A 35 -3.89 -12.93 5.05
C GLU A 35 -3.28 -11.59 5.48
N TYR A 36 -4.16 -10.63 5.76
CA TYR A 36 -3.79 -9.32 6.27
C TYR A 36 -4.26 -9.19 7.71
N ARG A 37 -3.40 -8.60 8.55
CA ARG A 37 -3.73 -8.18 9.90
C ARG A 37 -3.54 -6.68 10.03
N LEU A 38 -4.60 -5.98 10.45
CA LEU A 38 -4.59 -4.54 10.68
C LEU A 38 -4.96 -4.25 12.12
N GLU A 39 -4.22 -3.37 12.78
CA GLU A 39 -4.45 -2.98 14.16
C GLU A 39 -4.90 -1.51 14.20
N VAL A 40 -6.10 -1.27 14.72
CA VAL A 40 -6.68 0.05 14.89
C VAL A 40 -6.63 0.41 16.37
N HIS A 41 -5.96 1.52 16.69
CA HIS A 41 -5.79 2.01 18.06
C HIS A 41 -6.49 3.36 18.22
N PHE A 42 -7.20 3.54 19.32
CA PHE A 42 -7.84 4.80 19.71
C PHE A 42 -7.11 5.39 20.91
N ASP A 43 -6.84 6.70 20.82
CA ASP A 43 -6.18 7.44 21.92
C ASP A 43 -7.07 7.54 23.16
N MET A 44 -8.40 7.56 22.98
CA MET A 44 -9.37 7.57 24.07
C MET A 44 -10.03 6.21 24.25
N PRO A 45 -10.30 5.80 25.52
CA PRO A 45 -11.01 4.55 25.79
C PRO A 45 -12.45 4.63 25.26
N LEU A 46 -12.86 3.57 24.56
CA LEU A 46 -14.23 3.41 24.12
C LEU A 46 -15.07 2.74 25.21
N ASP A 47 -16.25 3.32 25.49
CA ASP A 47 -17.26 2.65 26.29
C ASP A 47 -17.75 1.35 25.62
N ALA A 48 -18.41 0.49 26.39
CA ALA A 48 -18.85 -0.83 25.92
C ALA A 48 -19.82 -0.75 24.73
N ARG A 49 -20.72 0.24 24.72
CA ARG A 49 -21.73 0.38 23.66
C ARG A 49 -21.08 0.84 22.37
N THR A 50 -20.24 1.87 22.43
CA THR A 50 -19.50 2.41 21.30
C THR A 50 -18.58 1.34 20.71
N ARG A 51 -17.91 0.55 21.55
CA ARG A 51 -17.08 -0.57 21.11
C ARG A 51 -17.88 -1.63 20.35
N ALA A 52 -19.05 -2.02 20.85
CA ALA A 52 -19.90 -3.00 20.18
C ALA A 52 -20.34 -2.50 18.79
N VAL A 53 -20.82 -1.25 18.71
CA VAL A 53 -21.25 -0.64 17.44
C VAL A 53 -20.09 -0.58 16.44
N LEU A 54 -18.91 -0.12 16.86
CA LEU A 54 -17.75 -0.05 15.98
C LEU A 54 -17.29 -1.43 15.53
N GLY A 55 -17.33 -2.44 16.41
CA GLY A 55 -16.99 -3.82 16.05
C GLY A 55 -17.89 -4.36 14.93
N GLU A 56 -19.20 -4.17 15.03
CA GLU A 56 -20.16 -4.59 14.00
C GLU A 56 -19.95 -3.85 12.67
N LEU A 57 -19.69 -2.55 12.72
CA LEU A 57 -19.42 -1.77 11.51
C LEU A 57 -18.11 -2.22 10.82
N LEU A 58 -17.07 -2.49 11.60
CA LEU A 58 -15.79 -2.95 11.07
C LEU A 58 -15.89 -4.35 10.46
N ALA A 59 -16.70 -5.24 11.04
CA ALA A 59 -16.91 -6.61 10.54
C ALA A 59 -17.63 -6.66 9.18
N GLN A 60 -18.30 -5.58 8.80
CA GLN A 60 -19.03 -5.46 7.53
C GLN A 60 -18.36 -4.47 6.58
N SER A 61 -17.07 -4.22 6.78
CA SER A 61 -16.31 -3.22 6.03
C SER A 61 -15.31 -3.85 5.07
N GLU A 62 -15.04 -3.13 3.98
CA GLU A 62 -13.95 -3.42 3.05
C GLU A 62 -12.86 -2.35 3.25
N LEU A 63 -11.60 -2.78 3.31
CA LEU A 63 -10.48 -1.89 3.58
C LEU A 63 -9.64 -1.64 2.33
N THR A 64 -9.35 -0.36 2.12
CA THR A 64 -8.47 0.11 1.05
C THR A 64 -7.10 0.58 1.53
N ILE A 65 -6.10 -0.31 1.51
CA ILE A 65 -4.69 0.04 1.73
C ILE A 65 -4.03 0.63 0.47
N SER A 66 -3.65 1.90 0.55
CA SER A 66 -2.86 2.57 -0.49
C SER A 66 -1.60 3.20 0.11
N ARG A 67 -0.48 3.16 -0.61
CA ARG A 67 0.77 3.83 -0.19
C ARG A 67 1.16 4.92 -1.17
N ARG A 68 1.76 5.99 -0.66
CA ARG A 68 2.55 6.90 -1.49
C ARG A 68 4.02 6.47 -1.43
N PRO A 69 4.69 6.24 -2.57
CA PRO A 69 6.11 5.91 -2.53
C PRO A 69 6.89 7.09 -1.93
N PRO A 70 7.97 6.83 -1.16
CA PRO A 70 8.81 7.89 -0.64
C PRO A 70 9.40 8.69 -1.81
N PRO A 71 9.72 9.98 -1.59
CA PRO A 71 10.42 10.76 -2.60
C PRO A 71 11.75 10.07 -2.95
N PRO A 72 12.19 10.13 -4.22
CA PRO A 72 13.47 9.57 -4.62
C PRO A 72 14.60 10.18 -3.78
N ARG A 73 15.56 9.35 -3.36
CA ARG A 73 16.72 9.85 -2.61
C ARG A 73 17.63 10.64 -3.56
N PRO A 74 18.32 11.69 -3.08
CA PRO A 74 19.33 12.37 -3.89
C PRO A 74 20.40 11.37 -4.33
N GLY A 75 20.50 11.11 -5.64
CA GLY A 75 21.46 10.15 -6.22
C GLY A 75 20.83 8.97 -6.97
N ASP A 76 19.53 8.69 -6.79
CA ASP A 76 18.80 7.62 -7.52
C ASP A 76 18.41 8.05 -8.95
N SER A 77 19.31 8.72 -9.66
CA SER A 77 19.10 8.98 -11.09
C SER A 77 19.26 7.65 -11.84
N PRO A 78 18.29 7.24 -12.67
CA PRO A 78 18.50 6.09 -13.54
C PRO A 78 19.71 6.40 -14.42
N ARG A 79 20.78 5.60 -14.27
CA ARG A 79 21.91 5.64 -15.19
C ARG A 79 21.32 5.46 -16.59
N ARG A 80 21.37 6.52 -17.41
CA ARG A 80 21.12 6.39 -18.84
C ARG A 80 22.24 5.52 -19.40
N ASP A 81 22.04 4.21 -19.39
CA ASP A 81 22.80 3.27 -20.22
C ASP A 81 22.37 3.47 -21.69
N GLY A 82 22.67 4.65 -22.21
CA GLY A 82 22.67 4.97 -23.63
C GLY A 82 24.05 4.66 -24.17
N ALA A 83 24.38 3.38 -24.23
CA ALA A 83 25.58 2.90 -24.89
C ALA A 83 25.63 3.41 -26.34
N HIS A 84 26.60 4.28 -26.60
CA HIS A 84 27.54 4.17 -27.71
C HIS A 84 26.99 3.54 -29.01
N ARG A 85 26.17 4.30 -29.77
CA ARG A 85 25.90 3.97 -31.17
C ARG A 85 26.90 4.70 -32.06
N SER A 86 28.12 4.17 -32.16
CA SER A 86 29.09 4.62 -33.16
C SER A 86 28.55 4.28 -34.56
N PRO A 87 28.46 5.24 -35.51
CA PRO A 87 28.09 4.91 -36.87
C PRO A 87 29.31 4.29 -37.57
N ARG A 88 29.37 2.96 -37.68
CA ARG A 88 30.22 2.32 -38.69
C ARG A 88 29.50 2.44 -40.03
N ARG A 89 29.96 3.33 -40.91
CA ARG A 89 29.57 3.30 -42.34
C ARG A 89 30.81 3.05 -43.21
N ARG A 90 30.65 2.01 -44.02
CA ARG A 90 31.57 1.33 -44.95
C ARG A 90 32.44 2.24 -45.81
N VAL A 91 33.69 1.79 -45.97
CA VAL A 91 34.52 2.01 -47.15
C VAL A 91 33.94 1.20 -48.32
N THR A 92 33.74 1.84 -49.47
CA THR A 92 33.81 1.21 -50.80
C THR A 92 34.46 2.22 -51.73
N ALA A 93 35.65 1.89 -52.23
CA ALA A 93 36.29 2.54 -53.36
C ALA A 93 36.22 1.56 -54.53
N ASP A 94 35.72 2.02 -55.66
CA ASP A 94 36.04 1.53 -57.01
C ASP A 94 36.14 2.78 -57.89
#